data_AF-A0A093QT51-F1
#
_entry.id   AF-A0A093QT51-F1
#
_cell.length_a   1.000
_cell.length_b   1.000
_cell.length_c   1.000
_cell.angle_alpha   90.00
_cell.angle_beta   90.00
_cell.angle_gamma   90.00
#
_symmetry.space_group_name_H-M   'P 1'
#
loop_
_entity.id
_entity.type
_entity.pdbx_description
1 polymer ?
#
loop_
_entity_poly.entity_id
_entity_poly.type
_entity_poly.pdbx_seq_one_letter_code
_entity_poly.pdbx_strand_id
1 'polypeptide(L)'
;DLAYHSAVHGIDDLMVQHNCSKDGPTSQPRLRTLPPGDSQERSDSPEICHYEKSFHKHSAAPNYTHCGLFGDPHLRTFTDTFQTCKVQGAWPLIDNNYLNVQVTNTPLTIIFKSFQECVDQKVYQAEMDELPAAFADGSKNGGDKHGANSLKITEKVSGQHIEIQAKYIGTTIVVRQVGRYLTFAVRMPEEVVNAVEDRDKQIDFQTIRSAQATEGRARRKGPSVPAPPEAFTYETATAKCREKLPVEDLYFQSCVFDLLTTGDVNFMLAAYYAFEDVKMLHSNKDKLHLYERTRDLAPGNTAPSGTAPTLWVALLCLSQCWLCLL
;
A
#
# COMPACT_ATOMS: atom_id res chain seq x y z
N ASP A 1 -40.52 -12.70 -3.69
CA ASP A 1 -39.20 -12.85 -4.32
C ASP A 1 -39.16 -14.20 -5.03
N LEU A 2 -39.15 -14.18 -6.35
CA LEU A 2 -39.24 -15.37 -7.19
C LEU A 2 -37.94 -16.19 -7.16
N ALA A 3 -36.80 -15.54 -6.88
CA ALA A 3 -35.48 -16.19 -6.81
C ALA A 3 -35.34 -17.10 -5.58
N TYR A 4 -35.97 -16.72 -4.46
CA TYR A 4 -35.97 -17.52 -3.24
C TYR A 4 -36.70 -18.86 -3.42
N HIS A 5 -37.86 -18.85 -4.07
CA HIS A 5 -38.61 -20.09 -4.33
C HIS A 5 -37.87 -21.00 -5.31
N SER A 6 -37.18 -20.45 -6.32
CA SER A 6 -36.36 -21.22 -7.24
C SER A 6 -35.14 -21.86 -6.57
N ALA A 7 -34.48 -21.16 -5.65
CA ALA A 7 -33.31 -21.67 -4.94
C ALA A 7 -33.65 -22.78 -3.94
N VAL A 8 -34.77 -22.64 -3.21
CA VAL A 8 -35.22 -23.67 -2.25
C VAL A 8 -35.66 -24.95 -2.96
N HIS A 9 -36.34 -24.85 -4.09
CA HIS A 9 -36.69 -26.04 -4.90
C HIS A 9 -35.46 -26.73 -5.50
N GLY A 10 -34.46 -25.95 -5.98
CA GLY A 10 -33.22 -26.53 -6.51
C GLY A 10 -32.41 -27.31 -5.47
N ILE A 11 -32.40 -26.84 -4.21
CA ILE A 11 -31.73 -27.53 -3.10
C ILE A 11 -32.45 -28.84 -2.76
N ASP A 12 -33.79 -28.85 -2.73
CA ASP A 12 -34.55 -30.07 -2.45
C ASP A 12 -34.33 -31.15 -3.54
N ASP A 13 -34.26 -30.76 -4.81
CA ASP A 13 -33.96 -31.68 -5.92
C ASP A 13 -32.54 -32.27 -5.81
N LEU A 14 -31.55 -31.43 -5.48
CA LEU A 14 -30.16 -31.86 -5.24
C LEU A 14 -30.04 -32.83 -4.06
N MET A 15 -30.78 -32.59 -2.98
CA MET A 15 -30.76 -33.46 -1.79
C MET A 15 -31.34 -34.85 -2.09
N VAL A 16 -32.38 -34.92 -2.94
CA VAL A 16 -32.94 -36.19 -3.43
C VAL A 16 -31.96 -36.90 -4.35
N GLN A 17 -31.30 -36.19 -5.27
CA GLN A 17 -30.32 -36.78 -6.18
C GLN A 17 -29.11 -37.38 -5.48
N HIS A 18 -28.70 -36.82 -4.33
CA HIS A 18 -27.52 -37.25 -3.58
C HIS A 18 -27.83 -38.11 -2.34
N ASN A 19 -29.08 -38.57 -2.15
CA ASN A 19 -29.51 -39.39 -1.00
C ASN A 19 -29.11 -38.78 0.36
N CYS A 20 -29.18 -37.46 0.49
CA CYS A 20 -28.85 -36.77 1.73
C CYS A 20 -30.00 -36.91 2.76
N SER A 21 -29.69 -37.26 4.01
CA SER A 21 -30.68 -37.22 5.10
C SER A 21 -31.03 -35.78 5.47
N LYS A 22 -32.30 -35.51 5.76
CA LYS A 22 -32.83 -34.23 6.27
C LYS A 22 -32.78 -34.10 7.80
N ASP A 23 -32.06 -34.99 8.49
CA ASP A 23 -31.97 -34.97 9.96
C ASP A 23 -30.92 -33.97 10.47
N GLY A 24 -31.40 -32.79 10.84
CA GLY A 24 -30.66 -31.73 11.52
C GLY A 24 -31.60 -30.58 11.89
N PRO A 25 -31.30 -29.73 12.88
CA PRO A 25 -32.16 -28.62 13.26
C PRO A 25 -32.18 -27.57 12.15
N THR A 26 -33.11 -27.69 11.20
CA THR A 26 -33.36 -26.63 10.21
C THR A 26 -34.00 -25.45 10.91
N SER A 27 -33.23 -24.37 11.08
CA SER A 27 -33.75 -23.07 11.51
C SER A 27 -34.70 -22.52 10.43
N GLN A 28 -35.98 -22.39 10.77
CA GLN A 28 -36.91 -21.69 9.89
C GLN A 28 -36.46 -20.24 9.70
N PRO A 29 -36.49 -19.69 8.48
CA PRO A 29 -36.14 -18.31 8.26
C PRO A 29 -37.22 -17.44 8.91
N ARG A 30 -36.82 -16.66 9.93
CA ARG A 30 -37.69 -15.63 10.50
C ARG A 30 -38.08 -14.67 9.37
N LEU A 31 -39.38 -14.58 9.08
CA LEU A 31 -39.93 -13.52 8.25
C LEU A 31 -39.52 -12.19 8.89
N ARG A 32 -38.58 -11.46 8.27
CA ARG A 32 -38.32 -10.07 8.65
C ARG A 32 -39.51 -9.25 8.17
N THR A 33 -40.36 -8.85 9.11
CA THR A 33 -41.28 -7.73 8.91
C THR A 33 -40.43 -6.50 8.61
N LEU A 34 -40.45 -6.02 7.37
CA LEU A 34 -39.85 -4.73 7.01
C LEU A 34 -40.64 -3.62 7.72
N PRO A 35 -40.01 -2.72 8.50
CA PRO A 35 -40.62 -1.43 8.79
C PRO A 35 -40.63 -0.58 7.52
N PRO A 36 -41.53 0.41 7.42
CA PRO A 36 -41.59 1.32 6.28
C PRO A 36 -40.24 2.04 6.13
N GLY A 37 -39.83 2.23 4.88
CA GLY A 37 -38.57 2.86 4.54
C GLY A 37 -38.39 4.20 5.22
N ASP A 38 -37.27 4.33 5.92
CA ASP A 38 -36.62 5.61 6.13
C ASP A 38 -35.11 5.40 5.97
N SER A 39 -34.54 6.17 5.05
CA SER A 39 -33.13 6.21 4.70
C SER A 39 -32.32 6.92 5.79
N GLN A 40 -32.30 6.32 6.98
CA GLN A 40 -31.33 6.62 8.03
C GLN A 40 -30.58 5.34 8.34
N GLU A 41 -29.30 5.33 7.93
CA GLU A 41 -28.31 4.34 8.32
C GLU A 41 -28.28 4.28 9.86
N ARG A 42 -29.09 3.39 10.44
CA ARG A 42 -29.20 3.25 11.89
C ARG A 42 -27.83 2.83 12.40
N SER A 43 -27.24 3.70 13.22
CA SER A 43 -26.00 3.48 13.95
C SER A 43 -26.21 2.40 15.01
N ASP A 44 -26.42 1.15 14.60
CA ASP A 44 -26.70 0.03 15.51
C ASP A 44 -25.47 -0.40 16.33
N SER A 45 -24.29 0.16 16.04
CA SER A 45 -23.07 -0.10 16.81
C SER A 45 -22.89 0.88 17.99
N PRO A 46 -22.53 0.37 19.20
CA PRO A 46 -22.27 1.18 20.39
C PRO A 46 -21.29 2.33 20.11
N GLU A 47 -21.45 3.47 20.79
CA GLU A 47 -20.61 4.66 20.60
C GLU A 47 -19.11 4.36 20.81
N ILE A 48 -18.78 3.45 21.74
CA ILE A 48 -17.42 2.96 22.00
C ILE A 48 -16.77 2.28 20.78
N CYS A 49 -17.56 1.79 19.82
CA CYS A 49 -17.09 1.20 18.58
C CYS A 49 -16.96 2.22 17.43
N HIS A 50 -17.04 3.51 17.72
CA HIS A 50 -16.79 4.60 16.77
C HIS A 50 -15.75 5.53 17.33
N TYR A 51 -14.50 5.37 16.87
CA TYR A 51 -13.34 6.14 17.30
C TYR A 51 -13.59 7.64 17.34
N GLU A 52 -14.21 8.19 16.29
CA GLU A 52 -14.48 9.62 16.15
C GLU A 52 -15.53 10.13 17.15
N LYS A 53 -16.47 9.28 17.59
CA LYS A 53 -17.49 9.65 18.57
C LYS A 53 -16.96 9.67 20.00
N SER A 54 -15.85 8.98 20.26
CA SER A 54 -15.14 9.03 21.54
C SER A 54 -14.60 10.41 21.88
N PHE A 55 -14.42 11.29 20.88
CA PHE A 55 -14.00 12.67 21.08
C PHE A 55 -15.22 13.55 21.36
N HIS A 56 -15.43 13.88 22.64
CA HIS A 56 -16.44 14.85 23.05
C HIS A 56 -16.19 16.23 22.41
N LYS A 57 -17.23 17.07 22.31
CA LYS A 57 -17.22 18.43 21.70
C LYS A 57 -16.10 19.39 22.14
N HIS A 58 -15.33 19.06 23.18
CA HIS A 58 -14.25 19.88 23.73
C HIS A 58 -12.85 19.26 23.55
N SER A 59 -12.75 18.07 22.95
CA SER A 59 -11.47 17.43 22.62
C SER A 59 -11.00 17.88 21.23
N ALA A 60 -9.70 18.06 21.07
CA ALA A 60 -9.12 18.28 19.74
C ALA A 60 -9.43 17.08 18.85
N ALA A 61 -9.82 17.33 17.60
CA ALA A 61 -10.02 16.27 16.62
C ALA A 61 -8.69 15.51 16.40
N PRO A 62 -8.74 14.19 16.21
CA PRO A 62 -7.54 13.40 16.01
C PRO A 62 -6.83 13.81 14.71
N ASN A 63 -5.50 13.88 14.76
CA ASN A 63 -4.68 14.05 13.58
C ASN A 63 -4.62 12.74 12.80
N TYR A 64 -4.93 12.82 11.52
CA TYR A 64 -4.87 11.67 10.62
C TYR A 64 -3.66 11.77 9.71
N THR A 65 -2.96 10.66 9.55
CA THR A 65 -1.87 10.49 8.60
C THR A 65 -2.25 9.46 7.53
N HIS A 66 -1.42 9.33 6.51
CA HIS A 66 -1.62 8.45 5.38
C HIS A 66 -0.35 7.70 5.01
N CYS A 67 -0.51 6.45 4.62
CA CYS A 67 0.52 5.59 4.07
C CYS A 67 -0.01 4.93 2.80
N GLY A 68 0.85 4.71 1.80
CA GLY A 68 0.43 4.15 0.52
C GLY A 68 1.55 3.40 -0.20
N LEU A 69 1.17 2.33 -0.88
CA LEU A 69 2.04 1.49 -1.69
C LEU A 69 1.47 1.36 -3.11
N PHE A 70 2.29 1.59 -4.12
CA PHE A 70 1.92 1.51 -5.54
C PHE A 70 3.17 1.26 -6.38
N GLY A 71 3.05 1.00 -7.69
CA GLY A 71 4.24 0.90 -8.54
C GLY A 71 5.10 -0.33 -8.27
N ASP A 72 6.42 -0.20 -8.45
CA ASP A 72 7.36 -1.33 -8.46
C ASP A 72 8.28 -1.62 -7.23
N PRO A 73 7.77 -1.74 -5.99
CA PRO A 73 6.82 -0.88 -5.28
C PRO A 73 7.49 0.37 -4.69
N HIS A 74 6.77 1.48 -4.81
CA HIS A 74 7.01 2.75 -4.14
C HIS A 74 6.12 2.87 -2.91
N LEU A 75 6.72 3.29 -1.81
CA LEU A 75 6.09 3.47 -0.51
C LEU A 75 6.11 4.94 -0.11
N ARG A 76 4.94 5.48 0.24
CA ARG A 76 4.80 6.66 1.09
C ARG A 76 4.50 6.22 2.52
N THR A 77 5.34 6.61 3.46
CA THR A 77 5.15 6.30 4.89
C THR A 77 4.20 7.29 5.57
N PHE A 78 3.78 6.96 6.80
CA PHE A 78 3.01 7.85 7.67
C PHE A 78 3.72 9.16 8.06
N THR A 79 5.02 9.28 7.83
CA THR A 79 5.79 10.51 8.08
C THR A 79 6.04 11.31 6.81
N ASP A 80 5.38 10.94 5.71
CA ASP A 80 5.51 11.56 4.38
C ASP A 80 6.91 11.41 3.79
N THR A 81 7.61 10.33 4.15
CA THR A 81 8.82 9.91 3.45
C THR A 81 8.47 8.98 2.32
N PHE A 82 9.23 9.08 1.24
CA PHE A 82 9.07 8.28 0.04
C PHE A 82 10.26 7.33 -0.14
N GLN A 83 9.96 6.07 -0.42
CA GLN A 83 10.95 5.01 -0.52
C GLN A 83 10.61 4.12 -1.71
N THR A 84 11.58 3.87 -2.59
CA THR A 84 11.48 2.81 -3.60
C THR A 84 12.15 1.56 -3.04
N CYS A 85 11.39 0.47 -2.98
CA CYS A 85 11.72 -0.69 -2.17
C CYS A 85 11.86 -1.93 -3.07
N LYS A 86 13.08 -2.43 -3.26
CA LYS A 86 13.28 -3.74 -3.90
C LYS A 86 13.26 -4.83 -2.83
N VAL A 87 12.08 -5.29 -2.45
CA VAL A 87 11.90 -6.21 -1.33
C VAL A 87 11.43 -7.59 -1.81
N GLN A 88 12.05 -8.67 -1.29
CA GLN A 88 11.70 -10.06 -1.64
C GLN A 88 11.00 -10.77 -0.49
N GLY A 89 9.82 -11.33 -0.71
CA GLY A 89 9.05 -12.02 0.34
C GLY A 89 8.06 -11.11 1.04
N ALA A 90 7.63 -11.50 2.25
CA ALA A 90 6.59 -10.81 3.01
C ALA A 90 7.15 -9.80 4.00
N TRP A 91 6.61 -8.58 4.00
CA TRP A 91 7.07 -7.50 4.86
C TRP A 91 5.90 -6.82 5.56
N PRO A 92 5.96 -6.60 6.88
CA PRO A 92 4.93 -5.88 7.60
C PRO A 92 5.03 -4.39 7.26
N LEU A 93 4.03 -3.88 6.53
CA LEU A 93 3.85 -2.46 6.25
C LEU A 93 3.30 -1.73 7.48
N ILE A 94 2.41 -2.39 8.23
CA ILE A 94 1.84 -1.91 9.48
C ILE A 94 1.84 -3.08 10.45
N ASP A 95 2.37 -2.87 11.66
CA ASP A 95 2.21 -3.81 12.75
C ASP A 95 2.04 -3.03 14.04
N ASN A 96 0.79 -2.83 14.46
CA ASN A 96 0.44 -2.13 15.69
C ASN A 96 -0.59 -2.94 16.49
N ASN A 97 -1.06 -2.43 17.62
CA ASN A 97 -1.95 -3.16 18.53
C ASN A 97 -3.32 -3.50 17.93
N TYR A 98 -3.67 -2.92 16.79
CA TYR A 98 -5.00 -3.04 16.18
C TYR A 98 -4.99 -3.71 14.80
N LEU A 99 -3.91 -3.53 14.05
CA LEU A 99 -3.83 -3.88 12.65
C LEU A 99 -2.45 -4.44 12.31
N ASN A 100 -2.44 -5.53 11.55
CA ASN A 100 -1.25 -6.02 10.87
C ASN A 100 -1.51 -6.00 9.35
N VAL A 101 -0.65 -5.31 8.59
CA VAL A 101 -0.70 -5.28 7.12
C VAL A 101 0.61 -5.83 6.62
N GLN A 102 0.53 -6.92 5.87
CA GLN A 102 1.67 -7.52 5.20
C GLN A 102 1.50 -7.33 3.70
N VAL A 103 2.53 -6.77 3.07
CA VAL A 103 2.58 -6.66 1.63
C VAL A 103 3.77 -7.46 1.11
N THR A 104 3.50 -8.22 0.07
CA THR A 104 4.47 -9.07 -0.63
C THR A 104 4.33 -8.81 -2.13
N ASN A 105 5.18 -9.42 -2.96
CA ASN A 105 4.96 -9.42 -4.42
C ASN A 105 3.65 -10.11 -4.82
N THR A 106 3.07 -10.96 -3.96
CA THR A 106 1.68 -11.50 -3.94
C THR A 106 1.65 -12.65 -2.92
N PRO A 107 0.76 -12.67 -1.89
CA PRO A 107 -0.47 -11.87 -1.68
C PRO A 107 -0.31 -10.58 -0.82
N LEU A 108 -1.36 -9.75 -0.79
CA LEU A 108 -1.58 -8.66 0.19
C LEU A 108 -2.51 -9.17 1.30
N THR A 109 -2.10 -9.03 2.56
CA THR A 109 -2.84 -9.53 3.72
C THR A 109 -3.03 -8.43 4.76
N ILE A 110 -4.28 -8.26 5.21
CA ILE A 110 -4.65 -7.31 6.26
C ILE A 110 -5.36 -8.08 7.37
N ILE A 111 -4.83 -8.00 8.59
CA ILE A 111 -5.39 -8.64 9.77
C ILE A 111 -5.85 -7.55 10.73
N PHE A 112 -7.17 -7.46 10.89
CA PHE A 112 -7.82 -6.67 11.93
C PHE A 112 -7.81 -7.49 13.21
N LYS A 113 -7.06 -7.06 14.22
CA LYS A 113 -7.01 -7.72 15.53
C LYS A 113 -8.35 -7.55 16.25
N SER A 114 -8.76 -8.55 17.03
CA SER A 114 -10.00 -8.48 17.81
C SER A 114 -9.98 -7.27 18.75
N PHE A 115 -11.08 -6.54 18.84
CA PHE A 115 -11.17 -5.35 19.68
C PHE A 115 -12.47 -5.34 20.48
N GLN A 116 -12.35 -5.56 21.79
CA GLN A 116 -13.44 -5.48 22.77
C GLN A 116 -14.71 -6.23 22.31
N GLU A 117 -15.88 -5.67 22.56
CA GLU A 117 -17.18 -6.10 22.02
C GLU A 117 -17.46 -5.58 20.59
N CYS A 118 -16.50 -4.89 19.95
CA CYS A 118 -16.75 -4.25 18.68
C CYS A 118 -16.57 -5.19 17.49
N VAL A 119 -15.45 -5.90 17.47
CA VAL A 119 -15.01 -6.63 16.28
C VAL A 119 -14.30 -7.91 16.68
N ASP A 120 -14.63 -9.01 16.01
CA ASP A 120 -13.82 -10.22 16.05
C ASP A 120 -12.60 -10.07 15.14
N GLN A 121 -11.60 -10.93 15.30
CA GLN A 121 -10.45 -10.92 14.40
C GLN A 121 -10.92 -11.19 12.97
N LYS A 122 -10.54 -10.32 12.04
CA LYS A 122 -10.88 -10.45 10.62
C LYS A 122 -9.63 -10.43 9.76
N VAL A 123 -9.60 -11.30 8.75
CA VAL A 123 -8.51 -11.38 7.78
C VAL A 123 -9.08 -11.01 6.42
N TYR A 124 -8.43 -10.05 5.77
CA TYR A 124 -8.66 -9.73 4.37
C TYR A 124 -7.42 -10.12 3.58
N GLN A 125 -7.61 -10.81 2.45
CA GLN A 125 -6.54 -11.20 1.55
C GLN A 125 -6.93 -10.83 0.13
N ALA A 126 -5.99 -10.29 -0.62
CA ALA A 126 -6.14 -9.99 -2.03
C ALA A 126 -4.91 -10.45 -2.81
N GLU A 127 -5.14 -10.92 -4.02
CA GLU A 127 -4.13 -11.37 -4.96
C GLU A 127 -4.29 -10.65 -6.29
N MET A 128 -3.31 -10.81 -7.19
CA MET A 128 -3.47 -10.31 -8.55
C MET A 128 -4.67 -11.01 -9.19
N ASP A 129 -5.56 -10.22 -9.83
CA ASP A 129 -6.78 -10.69 -10.48
C ASP A 129 -7.88 -11.19 -9.53
N GLU A 130 -7.65 -11.13 -8.21
CA GLU A 130 -8.61 -11.51 -7.18
C GLU A 130 -8.69 -10.44 -6.08
N LEU A 131 -9.62 -9.50 -6.27
CA LEU A 131 -9.94 -8.45 -5.30
C LEU A 131 -11.34 -8.68 -4.69
N PRO A 132 -11.45 -9.51 -3.63
CA PRO A 132 -12.74 -9.87 -3.05
C PRO A 132 -13.39 -8.70 -2.29
N ALA A 133 -14.71 -8.60 -2.34
CA ALA A 133 -15.48 -7.63 -1.55
C ALA A 133 -15.94 -8.21 -0.19
N ALA A 134 -15.14 -9.09 0.40
CA ALA A 134 -15.41 -9.82 1.64
C ALA A 134 -14.11 -10.18 2.36
N PHE A 135 -14.21 -10.49 3.66
CA PHE A 135 -13.13 -11.10 4.43
C PHE A 135 -12.96 -12.57 4.03
N ALA A 136 -11.86 -13.19 4.47
CA ALA A 136 -11.51 -14.58 4.15
C ALA A 136 -12.57 -15.61 4.61
N ASP A 137 -13.39 -15.26 5.60
CA ASP A 137 -14.52 -16.07 6.08
C ASP A 137 -15.83 -15.79 5.31
N GLY A 138 -15.79 -14.96 4.27
CA GLY A 138 -16.93 -14.55 3.47
C GLY A 138 -17.78 -13.43 4.09
N SER A 139 -17.47 -12.95 5.30
CA SER A 139 -18.22 -11.85 5.90
C SER A 139 -17.88 -10.51 5.25
N LYS A 140 -18.78 -9.53 5.34
CA LYS A 140 -18.54 -8.15 4.88
C LYS A 140 -18.41 -7.15 6.03
N ASN A 141 -18.53 -7.63 7.26
CA ASN A 141 -18.50 -6.83 8.48
C ASN A 141 -17.63 -7.50 9.56
N GLY A 142 -17.52 -6.83 10.71
CA GLY A 142 -16.72 -7.22 11.87
C GLY A 142 -17.18 -8.42 12.69
N GLY A 143 -18.19 -9.19 12.25
CA GLY A 143 -18.76 -10.32 12.98
C GLY A 143 -20.24 -10.15 13.29
N ASP A 144 -20.69 -10.78 14.38
CA ASP A 144 -22.11 -10.77 14.81
C ASP A 144 -22.37 -9.93 16.08
N LYS A 145 -21.31 -9.38 16.68
CA LYS A 145 -21.39 -8.54 17.86
C LYS A 145 -22.13 -7.22 17.57
N HIS A 146 -22.62 -6.55 18.61
CA HIS A 146 -23.29 -5.26 18.49
C HIS A 146 -22.44 -4.21 17.74
N GLY A 147 -21.11 -4.25 17.86
CA GLY A 147 -20.23 -3.36 17.14
C GLY A 147 -19.85 -3.78 15.72
N ALA A 148 -20.36 -4.89 15.18
CA ALA A 148 -19.88 -5.48 13.93
C ALA A 148 -19.86 -4.52 12.73
N ASN A 149 -20.81 -3.58 12.67
CA ASN A 149 -20.89 -2.57 11.61
C ASN A 149 -19.82 -1.47 11.71
N SER A 150 -18.99 -1.48 12.76
CA SER A 150 -17.82 -0.61 12.89
C SER A 150 -16.66 -1.02 11.99
N LEU A 151 -16.65 -2.26 11.48
CA LEU A 151 -15.74 -2.72 10.43
C LEU A 151 -16.58 -3.16 9.22
N LYS A 152 -16.34 -2.59 8.05
CA LYS A 152 -17.11 -2.90 6.83
C LYS A 152 -16.27 -2.85 5.57
N ILE A 153 -16.45 -3.81 4.68
CA ILE A 153 -15.90 -3.80 3.32
C ILE A 153 -16.98 -3.32 2.35
N THR A 154 -16.62 -2.40 1.46
CA THR A 154 -17.50 -1.91 0.38
C THR A 154 -16.76 -1.98 -0.95
N GLU A 155 -17.36 -2.64 -1.92
CA GLU A 155 -16.90 -2.62 -3.31
C GLU A 155 -17.34 -1.32 -3.98
N LYS A 156 -16.39 -0.57 -4.52
CA LYS A 156 -16.64 0.70 -5.22
C LYS A 156 -16.64 0.52 -6.72
N VAL A 157 -15.74 -0.33 -7.23
CA VAL A 157 -15.67 -0.73 -8.64
C VAL A 157 -15.46 -2.23 -8.66
N SER A 158 -16.29 -2.93 -9.42
CA SER A 158 -16.33 -4.39 -9.36
C SER A 158 -14.98 -5.01 -9.71
N GLY A 159 -14.44 -5.82 -8.78
CA GLY A 159 -13.14 -6.48 -8.92
C GLY A 159 -11.92 -5.55 -9.07
N GLN A 160 -12.06 -4.23 -8.88
CA GLN A 160 -10.98 -3.26 -9.13
C GLN A 160 -10.74 -2.29 -7.98
N HIS A 161 -11.74 -2.00 -7.14
CA HIS A 161 -11.59 -1.03 -6.07
C HIS A 161 -12.51 -1.40 -4.90
N ILE A 162 -11.90 -1.66 -3.75
CA ILE A 162 -12.60 -1.88 -2.48
C ILE A 162 -12.11 -0.88 -1.43
N GLU A 163 -13.03 -0.54 -0.53
CA GLU A 163 -12.74 0.25 0.66
C GLU A 163 -13.09 -0.55 1.90
N ILE A 164 -12.18 -0.58 2.87
CA ILE A 164 -12.39 -1.15 4.20
C ILE A 164 -12.46 -0.01 5.21
N GLN A 165 -13.62 0.18 5.83
CA GLN A 165 -13.84 1.18 6.87
C GLN A 165 -13.81 0.53 8.24
N ALA A 166 -12.79 0.84 9.03
CA ALA A 166 -12.61 0.39 10.40
C ALA A 166 -12.87 1.57 11.37
N LYS A 167 -14.14 1.95 11.50
CA LYS A 167 -14.63 3.07 12.32
C LYS A 167 -14.22 2.96 13.79
N TYR A 168 -14.09 1.74 14.33
CA TYR A 168 -13.68 1.51 15.73
C TYR A 168 -12.25 1.97 16.05
N ILE A 169 -11.39 2.12 15.04
CA ILE A 169 -10.01 2.63 15.15
C ILE A 169 -9.76 3.81 14.19
N GLY A 170 -10.83 4.46 13.71
CA GLY A 170 -10.74 5.62 12.81
C GLY A 170 -10.01 5.36 11.50
N THR A 171 -9.89 4.10 11.06
CA THR A 171 -9.02 3.73 9.93
C THR A 171 -9.83 3.51 8.67
N THR A 172 -9.32 3.95 7.53
CA THR A 172 -9.89 3.67 6.21
C THR A 172 -8.80 3.14 5.30
N ILE A 173 -9.02 1.98 4.69
CA ILE A 173 -8.09 1.33 3.76
C ILE A 173 -8.73 1.28 2.38
N VAL A 174 -7.94 1.58 1.37
CA VAL A 174 -8.28 1.46 -0.05
C VAL A 174 -7.35 0.43 -0.65
N VAL A 175 -7.93 -0.54 -1.37
CA VAL A 175 -7.16 -1.48 -2.20
C VAL A 175 -7.71 -1.42 -3.61
N ARG A 176 -6.82 -1.27 -4.59
CA ARG A 176 -7.19 -1.26 -6.00
C ARG A 176 -6.37 -2.26 -6.79
N GLN A 177 -6.98 -2.81 -7.83
CA GLN A 177 -6.26 -3.53 -8.87
C GLN A 177 -6.06 -2.62 -10.08
N VAL A 178 -4.81 -2.48 -10.51
CA VAL A 178 -4.41 -1.71 -11.69
C VAL A 178 -3.59 -2.60 -12.61
N GLY A 179 -4.16 -3.01 -13.73
CA GLY A 179 -3.59 -4.07 -14.55
C GLY A 179 -3.44 -5.33 -13.72
N ARG A 180 -2.19 -5.80 -13.56
CA ARG A 180 -1.83 -6.97 -12.74
C ARG A 180 -1.16 -6.61 -11.42
N TYR A 181 -1.39 -5.40 -10.91
CA TYR A 181 -0.74 -4.92 -9.69
C TYR A 181 -1.80 -4.47 -8.69
N LEU A 182 -1.51 -4.65 -7.40
CA LEU A 182 -2.33 -4.12 -6.32
C LEU A 182 -1.74 -2.80 -5.82
N THR A 183 -2.58 -1.80 -5.63
CA THR A 183 -2.22 -0.59 -4.87
C THR A 183 -2.91 -0.64 -3.51
N PHE A 184 -2.23 -0.08 -2.51
CA PHE A 184 -2.71 -0.01 -1.14
C PHE A 184 -2.61 1.43 -0.66
N ALA A 185 -3.63 1.91 0.04
CA ALA A 185 -3.62 3.22 0.67
C ALA A 185 -4.39 3.16 1.99
N VAL A 186 -3.92 3.86 3.01
CA VAL A 186 -4.57 3.89 4.32
C VAL A 186 -4.58 5.30 4.89
N ARG A 187 -5.68 5.66 5.54
CA ARG A 187 -5.80 6.79 6.48
C ARG A 187 -5.91 6.23 7.88
N MET A 188 -5.09 6.70 8.81
CA MET A 188 -5.08 6.24 10.20
C MET A 188 -4.78 7.39 11.16
N PRO A 189 -5.40 7.44 12.36
CA PRO A 189 -5.05 8.41 13.39
C PRO A 189 -3.60 8.22 13.86
N GLU A 190 -2.87 9.30 14.12
CA GLU A 190 -1.46 9.24 14.57
C GLU A 190 -1.29 8.40 15.85
N GLU A 191 -2.23 8.47 16.80
CA GLU A 191 -2.17 7.67 18.02
C GLU A 191 -2.36 6.16 17.77
N VAL A 192 -3.13 5.78 16.75
CA VAL A 192 -3.33 4.38 16.35
C VAL A 192 -2.08 3.88 15.62
N VAL A 193 -1.48 4.70 14.76
CA VAL A 193 -0.20 4.39 14.09
C VAL A 193 0.89 4.10 15.13
N ASN A 194 0.97 4.92 16.18
CA ASN A 194 2.01 4.85 17.21
C ASN A 194 1.71 3.87 18.36
N ALA A 195 0.55 3.18 18.33
CA ALA A 195 0.18 2.19 19.33
C ALA A 195 0.85 0.84 19.05
N VAL A 196 2.18 0.80 19.20
CA VAL A 196 3.01 -0.39 18.95
C VAL A 196 3.39 -1.03 20.29
N GLU A 197 3.19 -2.34 20.42
CA GLU A 197 3.60 -3.13 21.60
C GLU A 197 5.12 -3.15 21.80
N ASP A 198 5.88 -3.14 20.71
CA ASP A 198 7.34 -3.20 20.69
C ASP A 198 7.86 -2.16 19.69
N ARG A 199 8.42 -1.05 20.21
CA ARG A 199 8.85 0.09 19.37
C ARG A 199 9.99 -0.25 18.43
N ASP A 200 10.66 -1.39 18.62
CA ASP A 200 11.75 -1.87 17.77
C ASP A 200 11.27 -2.62 16.51
N LYS A 201 9.95 -2.83 16.34
CA LYS A 201 9.36 -3.59 15.22
C LYS A 201 8.72 -2.75 14.11
N GLN A 202 8.59 -1.44 14.28
CA GLN A 202 8.11 -0.60 13.19
C GLN A 202 9.25 -0.43 12.18
N ILE A 203 9.12 -1.12 11.05
CA ILE A 203 10.16 -1.18 10.04
C ILE A 203 10.38 0.22 9.43
N ASP A 204 11.57 0.76 9.66
CA ASP A 204 12.16 1.72 8.75
C ASP A 204 12.76 0.94 7.58
N PHE A 205 12.22 1.09 6.37
CA PHE A 205 12.74 0.38 5.18
C PHE A 205 14.17 0.79 4.84
N GLN A 206 14.70 1.86 5.44
CA GLN A 206 16.12 2.19 5.37
C GLN A 206 16.99 1.06 5.97
N THR A 207 16.47 0.33 6.96
CA THR A 207 17.11 -0.84 7.59
C THR A 207 16.98 -2.11 6.73
N ILE A 208 15.91 -2.26 5.93
CA ILE A 208 15.79 -3.38 4.97
C ILE A 208 16.83 -3.24 3.85
N ARG A 209 17.08 -2.02 3.38
CA ARG A 209 18.09 -1.74 2.35
C ARG A 209 19.50 -2.16 2.79
N SER A 210 19.86 -1.96 4.05
CA SER A 210 21.18 -2.34 4.57
C SER A 210 21.31 -3.85 4.81
N ALA A 211 20.26 -4.52 5.28
CA ALA A 211 20.25 -5.97 5.47
C ALA A 211 20.34 -6.77 4.16
N GLN A 212 19.79 -6.23 3.07
CA GLN A 212 19.85 -6.86 1.74
C GLN A 212 21.09 -6.46 0.92
N ALA A 213 21.81 -5.40 1.30
CA ALA A 213 23.08 -5.04 0.66
C ALA A 213 24.18 -6.10 0.90
N THR A 214 24.03 -6.92 1.94
CA THR A 214 24.93 -8.04 2.26
C THR A 214 24.64 -9.33 1.49
N GLU A 215 23.50 -9.45 0.79
CA GLU A 215 23.14 -10.64 0.01
C GLU A 215 22.77 -10.27 -1.44
N GLY A 216 23.72 -10.45 -2.35
CA GLY A 216 23.39 -10.75 -3.75
C GLY A 216 23.72 -9.70 -4.80
N ARG A 217 25.01 -9.49 -5.06
CA ARG A 217 25.48 -9.23 -6.45
C ARG A 217 25.34 -10.53 -7.26
N ALA A 218 24.13 -10.84 -7.71
CA ALA A 218 23.89 -11.90 -8.68
C ALA A 218 22.95 -11.41 -9.76
N ARG A 219 23.54 -10.81 -10.81
CA ARG A 219 22.86 -10.49 -12.07
C ARG A 219 22.50 -11.81 -12.76
N ARG A 220 21.32 -12.35 -12.49
CA ARG A 220 20.75 -13.46 -13.28
C ARG A 220 20.23 -12.90 -14.60
N LYS A 221 20.97 -13.14 -15.69
CA LYS A 221 20.42 -13.07 -17.06
C LYS A 221 19.44 -14.25 -17.20
N GLY A 222 18.14 -13.95 -17.17
CA GLY A 222 17.11 -14.90 -17.62
C GLY A 222 17.13 -15.06 -19.15
N PRO A 223 16.49 -16.09 -19.71
CA PRO A 223 16.48 -16.34 -21.15
C PRO A 223 15.77 -15.21 -21.91
N SER A 224 16.29 -14.86 -23.08
CA SER A 224 15.72 -13.85 -23.98
C SER A 224 14.33 -14.24 -24.47
N VAL A 225 13.32 -13.50 -24.00
CA VAL A 225 11.96 -13.46 -24.54
C VAL A 225 11.98 -12.56 -25.80
N PRO A 226 11.12 -12.78 -26.82
CA PRO A 226 11.16 -12.07 -28.10
C PRO A 226 10.98 -10.55 -27.94
N ALA A 227 11.43 -9.80 -28.95
CA ALA A 227 11.58 -8.34 -29.02
C ALA A 227 10.63 -7.52 -28.10
N PRO A 228 11.17 -6.56 -27.33
CA PRO A 228 10.34 -5.79 -26.41
C PRO A 228 9.32 -4.95 -27.19
N PRO A 229 8.11 -4.71 -26.64
CA PRO A 229 7.34 -3.54 -27.05
C PRO A 229 8.25 -2.31 -26.94
N GLU A 230 8.14 -1.33 -27.84
CA GLU A 230 9.03 -0.15 -27.89
C GLU A 230 9.33 0.34 -26.47
N ALA A 231 10.57 0.11 -26.02
CA ALA A 231 10.97 0.45 -24.66
C ALA A 231 10.82 1.97 -24.51
N PHE A 232 10.15 2.41 -23.45
CA PHE A 232 9.99 3.84 -23.20
C PHE A 232 11.36 4.52 -23.13
N THR A 233 11.51 5.62 -23.88
CA THR A 233 12.57 6.59 -23.62
C THR A 233 12.15 7.50 -22.46
N TYR A 234 13.11 8.22 -21.87
CA TYR A 234 12.79 9.18 -20.81
C TYR A 234 11.75 10.22 -21.27
N GLU A 235 11.87 10.72 -22.50
CA GLU A 235 10.96 11.73 -23.06
C GLU A 235 9.54 11.17 -23.24
N THR A 236 9.41 9.95 -23.77
CA THR A 236 8.11 9.30 -23.97
C THR A 236 7.47 8.90 -22.65
N ALA A 237 8.24 8.41 -21.67
CA ALA A 237 7.74 8.11 -20.32
C ALA A 237 7.26 9.38 -19.61
N THR A 238 8.07 10.45 -19.67
CA THR A 238 7.72 11.76 -19.12
C THR A 238 6.43 12.29 -19.73
N ALA A 239 6.31 12.28 -21.06
CA ALA A 239 5.10 12.71 -21.74
C ALA A 239 3.89 11.87 -21.31
N LYS A 240 4.06 10.55 -21.17
CA LYS A 240 2.99 9.64 -20.77
C LYS A 240 2.51 9.89 -19.34
N CYS A 241 3.41 10.09 -18.39
CA CYS A 241 3.07 10.40 -17.00
C CYS A 241 2.38 11.76 -16.86
N ARG A 242 2.75 12.75 -17.69
CA ARG A 242 2.11 14.08 -17.72
C ARG A 242 0.64 14.05 -18.17
N GLU A 243 0.17 12.97 -18.81
CA GLU A 243 -1.24 12.85 -19.20
C GLU A 243 -2.19 12.78 -18.01
N LYS A 244 -1.74 12.26 -16.85
CA LYS A 244 -2.59 12.04 -15.66
C LYS A 244 -2.09 12.72 -14.39
N LEU A 245 -0.78 12.92 -14.24
CA LEU A 245 -0.20 13.50 -13.04
C LEU A 245 0.01 15.01 -13.22
N PRO A 246 -0.47 15.85 -12.29
CA PRO A 246 -0.55 17.29 -12.50
C PRO A 246 0.78 18.03 -12.33
N VAL A 247 1.74 17.43 -11.60
CA VAL A 247 3.03 18.04 -11.26
C VAL A 247 4.13 16.99 -11.27
N GLU A 248 5.38 17.43 -11.34
CA GLU A 248 6.57 16.56 -11.37
C GLU A 248 7.08 16.20 -9.96
N ASP A 249 6.17 15.80 -9.08
CA ASP A 249 6.48 15.35 -7.72
C ASP A 249 6.93 13.88 -7.67
N LEU A 250 7.09 13.32 -6.47
CA LEU A 250 7.55 11.94 -6.33
C LEU A 250 6.59 10.88 -6.89
N TYR A 251 5.28 11.14 -7.03
CA TYR A 251 4.38 10.22 -7.77
C TYR A 251 4.69 10.24 -9.26
N PHE A 252 4.99 11.42 -9.81
CA PHE A 252 5.42 11.56 -11.19
C PHE A 252 6.76 10.89 -11.46
N GLN A 253 7.75 11.11 -10.60
CA GLN A 253 9.06 10.48 -10.75
C GLN A 253 8.96 8.94 -10.65
N SER A 254 8.11 8.45 -9.76
CA SER A 254 7.77 7.02 -9.64
C SER A 254 7.16 6.47 -10.93
N CYS A 255 6.16 7.16 -11.49
CA CYS A 255 5.56 6.79 -12.77
C CYS A 255 6.61 6.70 -13.90
N VAL A 256 7.48 7.72 -14.02
CA VAL A 256 8.51 7.73 -15.07
C VAL A 256 9.49 6.58 -14.86
N PHE A 257 9.91 6.34 -13.62
CA PHE A 257 10.77 5.21 -13.28
C PHE A 257 10.14 3.87 -13.67
N ASP A 258 8.90 3.60 -13.24
CA ASP A 258 8.17 2.37 -13.54
C ASP A 258 8.03 2.14 -15.05
N LEU A 259 7.68 3.17 -15.83
CA LEU A 259 7.55 3.05 -17.29
C LEU A 259 8.87 2.70 -17.95
N LEU A 260 9.98 3.28 -17.48
CA LEU A 260 11.33 3.01 -18.00
C LEU A 260 11.84 1.61 -17.64
N THR A 261 11.51 1.12 -16.44
CA THR A 261 12.00 -0.18 -15.95
C THR A 261 11.15 -1.35 -16.44
N THR A 262 9.84 -1.16 -16.58
CA THR A 262 8.89 -2.25 -16.88
C THR A 262 8.32 -2.20 -18.29
N GLY A 263 8.21 -1.01 -18.88
CA GLY A 263 7.49 -0.80 -20.13
C GLY A 263 5.96 -0.92 -20.03
N ASP A 264 5.39 -1.11 -18.85
CA ASP A 264 3.95 -1.30 -18.66
C ASP A 264 3.22 0.02 -18.35
N VAL A 265 2.36 0.45 -19.28
CA VAL A 265 1.55 1.67 -19.16
C VAL A 265 0.60 1.69 -17.97
N ASN A 266 0.28 0.52 -17.39
CA ASN A 266 -0.58 0.45 -16.21
C ASN A 266 0.06 1.11 -14.98
N PHE A 267 1.38 1.24 -14.92
CA PHE A 267 2.05 1.94 -13.83
C PHE A 267 1.77 3.44 -13.80
N MET A 268 1.47 4.04 -14.95
CA MET A 268 0.95 5.41 -14.99
C MET A 268 -0.38 5.52 -14.25
N LEU A 269 -1.28 4.55 -14.44
CA LEU A 269 -2.55 4.51 -13.70
C LEU A 269 -2.34 4.21 -12.21
N ALA A 270 -1.35 3.37 -11.86
CA ALA A 270 -1.04 3.05 -10.47
C ALA A 270 -0.58 4.31 -9.71
N ALA A 271 0.32 5.10 -10.30
CA ALA A 271 0.75 6.37 -9.73
C ALA A 271 -0.39 7.40 -9.66
N TYR A 272 -1.23 7.48 -10.69
CA TYR A 272 -2.41 8.35 -10.69
C TYR A 272 -3.39 8.00 -9.56
N TYR A 273 -3.75 6.73 -9.40
CA TYR A 273 -4.67 6.31 -8.34
C TYR A 273 -4.07 6.48 -6.95
N ALA A 274 -2.77 6.21 -6.76
CA ALA A 274 -2.10 6.48 -5.50
C ALA A 274 -2.19 7.97 -5.11
N PHE A 275 -2.00 8.87 -6.07
CA PHE A 275 -2.16 10.31 -5.85
C PHE A 275 -3.62 10.71 -5.54
N GLU A 276 -4.61 10.13 -6.22
CA GLU A 276 -6.02 10.36 -5.91
C GLU A 276 -6.40 9.83 -4.52
N ASP A 277 -5.86 8.68 -4.11
CA ASP A 277 -6.09 8.11 -2.78
C ASP A 277 -5.50 9.03 -1.70
N VAL A 278 -4.32 9.61 -1.92
CA VAL A 278 -3.72 10.62 -1.01
C VAL A 278 -4.60 11.87 -0.91
N LYS A 279 -5.10 12.39 -2.03
CA LYS A 279 -6.03 13.54 -2.03
C LYS A 279 -7.24 13.28 -1.17
N MET A 280 -7.79 12.07 -1.24
CA MET A 280 -8.96 11.67 -0.47
C MET A 280 -8.63 11.45 1.01
N LEU A 281 -7.53 10.76 1.30
CA LEU A 281 -7.24 10.19 2.62
C LEU A 281 -6.35 11.08 3.50
N HIS A 282 -5.44 11.87 2.93
CA HIS A 282 -4.51 12.70 3.70
C HIS A 282 -5.24 13.93 4.28
N SER A 283 -5.08 14.15 5.59
CA SER A 283 -5.72 15.28 6.28
C SER A 283 -5.08 16.62 5.93
N ASN A 284 -3.75 16.67 5.93
CA ASN A 284 -2.97 17.85 5.56
C ASN A 284 -2.86 17.98 4.03
N LYS A 285 -3.51 18.99 3.46
CA LYS A 285 -3.53 19.22 2.00
C LYS A 285 -2.24 19.86 1.47
N ASP A 286 -1.41 20.43 2.33
CA ASP A 286 -0.11 20.96 1.94
C ASP A 286 0.91 19.84 1.67
N LYS A 287 0.61 18.61 2.13
CA LYS A 287 1.45 17.43 1.94
C LYS A 287 0.96 16.49 0.85
N LEU A 288 0.06 16.93 -0.03
CA LEU A 288 -0.37 16.10 -1.16
C LEU A 288 0.80 15.80 -2.10
N HIS A 289 1.56 16.85 -2.43
CA HIS A 289 2.73 16.78 -3.28
C HIS A 289 3.99 16.69 -2.45
N LEU A 290 4.84 15.72 -2.76
CA LEU A 290 6.14 15.56 -2.12
C LEU A 290 7.21 15.74 -3.19
N TYR A 291 8.02 16.78 -3.05
CA TYR A 291 9.15 17.06 -3.92
C TYR A 291 10.43 16.58 -3.25
N GLU A 292 11.38 16.08 -4.04
CA GLU A 292 12.68 15.69 -3.51
C GLU A 292 13.34 16.92 -2.87
N ARG A 293 13.57 16.84 -1.56
CA ARG A 293 14.19 17.95 -0.83
C ARG A 293 15.64 18.03 -1.32
N THR A 294 15.99 19.09 -2.03
CA THR A 294 17.37 19.43 -2.42
C THR A 294 18.23 19.87 -1.21
N ARG A 295 18.00 19.30 -0.02
CA ARG A 295 18.79 19.58 1.18
C ARG A 295 19.54 18.32 1.56
N ASP A 296 20.86 18.47 1.56
CA ASP A 296 21.91 17.54 1.97
C ASP A 296 22.57 16.72 0.86
N LEU A 297 22.59 17.24 -0.37
CA LEU A 297 23.92 17.41 -0.97
C LEU A 297 24.55 18.61 -0.25
N ALA A 298 25.15 18.35 0.92
CA ALA A 298 26.31 19.15 1.29
C ALA A 298 27.20 19.23 0.04
N PRO A 299 27.84 20.36 -0.28
CA PRO A 299 28.87 20.38 -1.30
C PRO A 299 29.95 19.40 -0.82
N GLY A 300 29.80 18.13 -1.23
CA GLY A 300 30.71 17.06 -0.92
C GLY A 300 32.00 17.49 -1.56
N ASN A 301 32.92 17.91 -0.70
CA ASN A 301 34.31 18.21 -0.95
C ASN A 301 34.62 18.27 -2.44
N THR A 302 34.78 19.49 -2.97
CA THR A 302 35.65 19.69 -4.12
C THR A 302 36.86 18.80 -3.91
N ALA A 303 36.95 17.74 -4.72
CA ALA A 303 38.17 16.96 -4.80
C ALA A 303 39.29 17.99 -4.97
N PRO A 304 40.39 17.93 -4.19
CA PRO A 304 41.51 18.79 -4.47
C PRO A 304 41.86 18.51 -5.92
N SER A 305 41.77 19.55 -6.74
CA SER A 305 42.29 19.58 -8.09
C SER A 305 43.65 18.89 -8.06
N GLY A 306 43.72 17.68 -8.63
CA GLY A 306 44.94 16.93 -8.73
C GLY A 306 45.92 17.74 -9.55
N THR A 307 46.75 18.51 -8.87
CA THR A 307 47.97 19.07 -9.44
C THR A 307 48.88 17.88 -9.71
N ALA A 308 49.01 17.53 -10.99
CA ALA A 308 49.98 16.57 -11.46
C ALA A 308 51.39 16.96 -10.94
N PRO A 309 52.20 16.02 -10.44
CA PRO A 309 53.59 16.28 -10.16
C PRO A 309 54.35 16.18 -11.49
N THR A 310 54.24 17.21 -12.33
CA THR A 310 55.19 17.38 -13.42
C THR A 310 56.38 18.19 -12.91
N LEU A 311 57.57 17.57 -13.03
CA LEU A 311 58.89 18.22 -13.12
C LEU A 311 59.57 18.62 -11.80
N TRP A 312 59.94 17.61 -11.00
CA TRP A 312 61.11 17.70 -10.09
C TRP A 312 62.07 16.51 -10.30
N VAL A 313 62.41 16.22 -11.56
CA VAL A 313 63.54 15.32 -11.90
C VAL A 313 64.50 15.94 -12.95
N ALA A 314 64.26 17.17 -13.40
CA ALA A 314 65.12 17.84 -14.39
C ALA A 314 66.16 18.82 -13.79
N LEU A 315 66.60 18.62 -12.54
CA LEU A 315 67.59 19.51 -11.90
C LEU A 315 68.70 18.79 -11.11
N LEU A 316 68.88 17.48 -11.32
CA LEU A 316 70.04 16.72 -10.82
C LEU A 316 70.87 16.03 -11.93
N CYS A 317 70.54 16.26 -13.20
CA CYS A 317 71.36 15.80 -14.35
C CYS A 317 72.04 16.94 -15.14
N LEU A 318 72.09 18.16 -14.60
CA LEU A 318 72.82 19.29 -15.20
C LEU A 318 74.00 19.79 -14.35
N SER A 319 74.43 19.05 -13.32
CA SER A 319 75.67 19.33 -12.58
C SER A 319 76.77 18.27 -12.74
N GLN A 320 76.65 17.35 -13.71
CA GLN A 320 77.71 16.38 -14.03
C GLN A 320 78.16 16.38 -15.51
N CYS A 321 77.77 17.39 -16.30
CA CYS A 321 78.32 17.60 -17.66
C CYS A 321 79.16 18.88 -17.80
N TRP A 322 79.65 19.45 -16.70
CA TRP A 322 80.61 20.59 -16.70
C TRP A 322 81.97 20.25 -16.08
N LEU A 323 82.41 19.00 -16.23
CA LEU A 323 83.78 18.58 -15.90
C LEU A 323 84.43 17.71 -16.98
N CYS A 324 83.94 17.79 -18.22
CA CYS A 324 84.55 17.12 -19.37
C CYS A 324 84.51 17.97 -20.65
N LEU A 325 84.78 19.29 -20.56
CA LEU A 325 85.26 20.15 -21.65
C LEU A 325 85.64 21.54 -21.08
N LEU A 326 86.96 21.78 -21.04
CA LEU A 326 87.69 22.98 -20.57
C LEU A 326 87.78 23.20 -19.05
#